data_AF-U9UIU8-F1
#
_entry.id   AF-U9UIU8-F1
#
_cell.length_a   1.000
_cell.length_b   1.000
_cell.length_c   1.000
_cell.angle_alpha   90.00
_cell.angle_beta   90.00
_cell.angle_gamma   90.00
#
_symmetry.space_group_name_H-M   'P 1'
#
loop_
_entity.id
_entity.type
_entity.pdbx_description
1 polymer ?
#
loop_
_entity_poly.entity_id
_entity_poly.type
_entity_poly.pdbx_seq_one_letter_code
_entity_poly.pdbx_strand_id
1 'polypeptide(L)'
;MIVGYDTNFDFTRSDFNVQLKVLNHKVNASSNQIFNMDLLDFGPSYIGIPVLSKSDSKNNSLVIGHHFYEQDENKIGACTFSYCLKNRHYVNLPEFTIYTLIVPHDKNHKYGTLPLKRNIWNRSTKSFQPLQPKYISLYSKEGRGPIFPKQKNDQIKIKYLKCCNKDCSICKNKKLSVKNIECKFFYPCISLDKLDSPVPLE
;
A
#
# COMPACT_ATOMS: atom_id res chain seq x y z
N MET A 1 -7.46 6.81 -0.48
CA MET A 1 -6.20 6.40 0.15
C MET A 1 -6.53 6.14 1.59
N ILE A 2 -6.15 4.98 2.10
CA ILE A 2 -6.39 4.62 3.49
C ILE A 2 -5.35 5.37 4.31
N VAL A 3 -5.79 6.38 5.06
CA VAL A 3 -5.07 6.84 6.25
C VAL A 3 -5.46 5.82 7.30
N GLY A 4 -4.55 4.90 7.63
CA GLY A 4 -4.88 3.73 8.42
C GLY A 4 -5.12 4.07 9.88
N TYR A 5 -6.30 3.70 10.40
CA TYR A 5 -6.59 3.60 11.83
C TYR A 5 -6.28 2.20 12.38
N ASP A 6 -6.06 1.21 11.50
CA ASP A 6 -5.68 -0.16 11.86
C ASP A 6 -4.17 -0.34 11.68
N THR A 7 -3.42 0.05 12.72
CA THR A 7 -1.96 -0.07 12.80
C THR A 7 -1.51 -1.29 13.59
N ASN A 8 -2.45 -1.91 14.32
CA ASN A 8 -2.18 -3.08 15.14
C ASN A 8 -2.15 -4.36 14.30
N PHE A 9 -2.69 -4.32 13.07
CA PHE A 9 -2.73 -5.47 12.18
C PHE A 9 -3.25 -6.70 12.93
N ASP A 10 -4.33 -6.51 13.68
CA ASP A 10 -4.87 -7.53 14.59
C ASP A 10 -5.56 -8.63 13.76
N PHE A 11 -4.74 -9.53 13.23
CA PHE A 11 -5.16 -10.66 12.41
C PHE A 11 -5.35 -11.92 13.27
N THR A 12 -5.67 -11.78 14.56
CA THR A 12 -5.72 -12.82 15.62
C THR A 12 -6.74 -13.96 15.44
N ARG A 13 -7.16 -14.26 14.22
CA ARG A 13 -7.89 -15.50 13.96
C ARG A 13 -6.95 -16.69 14.03
N SER A 14 -7.37 -17.71 14.76
CA SER A 14 -6.69 -18.99 14.97
C SER A 14 -6.47 -19.82 13.68
N ASP A 15 -7.02 -19.40 12.54
CA ASP A 15 -6.86 -20.03 11.22
C ASP A 15 -5.76 -19.38 10.36
N PHE A 16 -5.05 -18.39 10.92
CA PHE A 16 -3.95 -17.69 10.28
C PHE A 16 -2.60 -18.15 10.86
N ASN A 17 -2.09 -19.28 10.37
CA ASN A 17 -0.76 -19.81 10.72
C ASN A 17 0.42 -19.02 10.10
N VAL A 18 0.17 -17.80 9.62
CA VAL A 18 1.19 -16.95 8.99
C VAL A 18 1.77 -16.02 10.05
N GLN A 19 3.04 -16.20 10.41
CA GLN A 19 3.73 -15.25 11.28
C GLN A 19 3.98 -13.94 10.51
N LEU A 20 3.08 -12.99 10.70
CA LEU A 20 3.18 -11.66 10.10
C LEU A 20 4.19 -10.84 10.90
N LYS A 21 5.15 -10.24 10.21
CA LYS A 21 6.11 -9.33 10.84
C LYS A 21 5.74 -7.89 10.47
N VAL A 22 5.55 -7.07 11.49
CA VAL A 22 5.34 -5.63 11.33
C VAL A 22 6.65 -4.93 11.60
N LEU A 23 7.07 -4.11 10.65
CA LEU A 23 8.16 -3.16 10.83
C LEU A 23 7.62 -1.74 10.81
N ASN A 24 8.23 -0.87 11.59
CA ASN A 24 7.82 0.49 11.76
C ASN A 24 9.03 1.38 11.58
N HIS A 25 8.89 2.37 10.69
CA HIS A 25 9.96 3.29 10.40
C HIS A 25 9.46 4.72 10.47
N LYS A 26 10.10 5.46 11.36
CA LYS A 26 9.82 6.87 11.59
C LYS A 26 10.50 7.68 10.50
N VAL A 27 9.70 8.46 9.79
CA VAL A 27 10.16 9.45 8.83
C VAL A 27 10.01 10.81 9.49
N ASN A 28 11.15 11.47 9.73
CA ASN A 28 11.17 12.83 10.23
C ASN A 28 10.72 13.80 9.14
N ALA A 29 10.14 14.93 9.55
CA ALA A 29 9.85 16.02 8.62
C ALA A 29 11.17 16.44 7.93
N SER A 30 11.23 16.28 6.60
CA SER A 30 12.42 16.63 5.83
C SER A 30 12.04 17.53 4.65
N SER A 31 13.00 18.34 4.20
CA SER A 31 12.91 19.08 2.94
C SER A 31 12.96 18.16 1.71
N ASN A 32 13.38 16.90 1.90
CA ASN A 32 13.47 15.93 0.82
C ASN A 32 12.10 15.34 0.56
N GLN A 33 11.50 15.85 -0.50
CA GLN A 33 10.14 15.60 -0.96
C GLN A 33 9.85 14.15 -1.36
N ILE A 34 10.90 13.35 -1.60
CA ILE A 34 10.87 11.89 -1.74
C ILE A 34 11.91 11.32 -0.80
N PHE A 35 11.47 10.51 0.16
CA PHE A 35 12.33 9.80 1.09
C PHE A 35 12.48 8.35 0.64
N ASN A 36 13.72 7.86 0.57
CA ASN A 36 14.05 6.46 0.32
C ASN A 36 14.34 5.78 1.64
N MET A 37 13.77 4.60 1.82
CA MET A 37 13.93 3.81 3.03
C MET A 37 14.54 2.48 2.65
N ASP A 38 15.71 2.14 3.20
CA ASP A 38 16.32 0.83 2.99
C ASP A 38 15.47 -0.23 3.70
N LEU A 39 14.71 -1.00 2.94
CA LEU A 39 13.86 -2.08 3.43
C LEU A 39 14.37 -3.43 2.93
N LEU A 40 15.03 -4.13 3.86
CA LEU A 40 15.10 -5.58 4.04
C LEU A 40 15.53 -6.47 2.87
N ASP A 41 15.96 -7.67 3.25
CA ASP A 41 16.07 -8.81 2.34
C ASP A 41 14.71 -9.15 1.73
N PHE A 42 14.74 -9.53 0.45
CA PHE A 42 13.57 -9.84 -0.37
C PHE A 42 12.64 -10.88 0.29
N GLY A 43 11.42 -10.45 0.58
CA GLY A 43 10.27 -11.26 0.98
C GLY A 43 9.16 -11.14 -0.06
N PRO A 44 8.16 -12.03 -0.07
CA PRO A 44 7.27 -12.16 -1.21
C PRO A 44 6.28 -11.00 -1.38
N SER A 45 5.89 -10.32 -0.31
CA SER A 45 4.95 -9.20 -0.37
C SER A 45 5.08 -8.25 0.82
N TYR A 46 5.11 -6.96 0.53
CA TYR A 46 5.16 -5.87 1.50
C TYR A 46 3.94 -4.99 1.35
N ILE A 47 3.29 -4.68 2.47
CA ILE A 47 2.17 -3.73 2.52
C ILE A 47 2.53 -2.60 3.47
N GLY A 48 2.54 -1.37 2.96
CA GLY A 48 2.81 -0.16 3.73
C GLY A 48 1.52 0.56 4.12
N ILE A 49 1.47 1.03 5.37
CA ILE A 49 0.43 1.92 5.88
C ILE A 49 1.11 3.12 6.54
N PRO A 50 1.04 4.32 5.93
CA PRO A 50 1.58 5.53 6.54
C PRO A 50 0.61 6.09 7.58
N VAL A 51 1.15 6.46 8.74
CA VAL A 51 0.42 6.98 9.90
C VAL A 51 1.08 8.26 10.36
N LEU A 52 0.32 9.37 10.34
CA LEU A 52 0.83 10.68 10.75
C LEU A 52 1.14 10.70 12.25
N SER A 53 2.26 11.34 12.66
CA SER A 53 2.64 11.42 14.07
C SER A 53 1.68 12.29 14.90
N LYS A 54 1.02 13.25 14.25
CA LYS A 54 0.05 14.16 14.88
C LYS A 54 -1.17 14.34 13.98
N SER A 55 -2.36 14.22 14.57
CA SER A 55 -3.61 14.65 13.95
C SER A 55 -3.89 16.09 14.38
N ASP A 56 -3.50 17.05 13.55
CA ASP A 56 -3.82 18.47 13.75
C ASP A 56 -4.57 19.03 12.52
N SER A 57 -5.16 20.21 12.67
CA SER A 57 -5.97 20.82 11.60
C SER A 57 -5.20 21.09 10.31
N LYS A 58 -3.87 21.23 10.39
CA LYS A 58 -2.98 21.39 9.23
C LYS A 58 -2.85 20.07 8.46
N ASN A 59 -2.79 18.96 9.19
CA ASN A 59 -2.66 17.62 8.66
C ASN A 59 -3.97 17.01 8.15
N ASN A 60 -5.13 17.56 8.51
CA ASN A 60 -6.45 17.05 8.07
C ASN A 60 -6.65 17.00 6.56
N SER A 61 -5.88 17.78 5.79
CA SER A 61 -5.93 17.78 4.33
C SER A 61 -4.78 17.03 3.66
N LEU A 62 -3.85 16.49 4.45
CA LEU A 62 -2.66 15.80 3.95
C LEU A 62 -2.93 14.33 3.68
N VAL A 63 -2.35 13.88 2.59
CA VAL A 63 -2.42 12.52 2.11
C VAL A 63 -1.00 12.06 1.85
N ILE A 64 -0.50 11.10 2.64
CA ILE A 64 0.80 10.47 2.45
C ILE A 64 0.71 9.30 1.48
N GLY A 65 1.17 9.52 0.25
CA GLY A 65 1.33 8.46 -0.74
C GLY A 65 2.66 7.75 -0.58
N HIS A 66 2.67 6.47 -0.91
CA HIS A 66 3.90 5.68 -0.97
C HIS A 66 3.78 4.57 -2.02
N HIS A 67 4.93 4.08 -2.47
CA HIS A 67 5.06 2.79 -3.15
C HIS A 67 6.44 2.21 -2.83
N PHE A 68 6.56 0.89 -2.85
CA PHE A 68 7.85 0.22 -2.76
C PHE A 68 8.51 0.16 -4.14
N TYR A 69 9.83 0.07 -4.20
CA TYR A 69 10.56 -0.07 -5.45
C TYR A 69 11.81 -0.91 -5.29
N GLU A 70 12.32 -1.47 -6.38
CA GLU A 70 13.59 -2.21 -6.40
C GLU A 70 14.77 -1.23 -6.45
N GLN A 71 15.70 -1.32 -5.49
CA GLN A 71 16.82 -0.39 -5.39
C GLN A 71 18.10 -0.93 -6.03
N ASP A 72 18.58 -2.08 -5.56
CA ASP A 72 19.74 -2.85 -6.03
C ASP A 72 19.46 -4.35 -5.78
N GLU A 73 20.29 -5.28 -6.28
CA GLU A 73 20.08 -6.74 -6.17
C GLU A 73 19.59 -7.15 -4.76
N ASN A 74 18.31 -7.55 -4.68
CA ASN A 74 17.59 -8.00 -3.49
C ASN A 74 17.28 -6.97 -2.39
N LYS A 75 17.35 -5.66 -2.67
CA LYS A 75 16.95 -4.60 -1.74
C LYS A 75 15.72 -3.84 -2.20
N ILE A 76 14.81 -3.60 -1.27
CA ILE A 76 13.58 -2.84 -1.53
C ILE A 76 13.70 -1.46 -0.91
N GLY A 77 13.37 -0.45 -1.68
CA GLY A 77 13.19 0.92 -1.23
C GLY A 77 11.70 1.24 -1.02
N ALA A 78 11.40 2.26 -0.22
CA ALA A 78 10.09 2.91 -0.26
C ALA A 78 10.23 4.34 -0.79
N CYS A 79 9.38 4.74 -1.74
CA CYS A 79 9.26 6.12 -2.22
C CYS A 79 8.01 6.73 -1.58
N THR A 80 8.19 7.74 -0.75
CA THR A 80 7.08 8.43 -0.05
C THR A 80 6.94 9.88 -0.50
N PHE A 81 5.73 10.43 -0.45
CA PHE A 81 5.43 11.82 -0.84
C PHE A 81 4.11 12.27 -0.17
N SER A 82 3.93 13.58 0.01
CA SER A 82 2.68 14.12 0.57
C SER A 82 1.95 15.00 -0.43
N TYR A 83 0.62 14.93 -0.41
CA TYR A 83 -0.27 15.75 -1.23
C TYR A 83 -1.29 16.45 -0.34
N CYS A 84 -1.42 17.76 -0.50
CA CYS A 84 -2.45 18.55 0.17
C CYS A 84 -3.71 18.57 -0.70
N LEU A 85 -4.79 17.92 -0.23
CA LEU A 85 -6.08 17.89 -0.91
C LEU A 85 -6.71 19.27 -1.03
N LYS A 86 -6.56 20.11 0.00
CA LYS A 86 -7.12 21.46 0.06
C LYS A 86 -6.48 22.35 -1.02
N ASN A 87 -5.16 22.34 -1.10
CA ASN A 87 -4.39 23.22 -1.99
C ASN A 87 -4.07 22.57 -3.35
N ARG A 88 -4.43 21.29 -3.53
CA ARG A 88 -4.26 20.49 -4.75
C ARG A 88 -2.83 20.49 -5.30
N HIS A 89 -1.85 20.38 -4.41
CA HIS A 89 -0.45 20.28 -4.79
C HIS A 89 0.33 19.41 -3.80
N TYR A 90 1.50 18.93 -4.23
CA TYR A 90 2.39 18.20 -3.35
C TYR A 90 3.14 19.15 -2.42
N VAL A 91 3.27 18.76 -1.15
CA VAL A 91 3.94 19.54 -0.10
C VAL A 91 5.06 18.72 0.53
N ASN A 92 5.82 19.34 1.43
CA ASN A 92 6.86 18.64 2.18
C ASN A 92 6.26 17.54 3.06
N LEU A 93 6.99 16.43 3.22
CA LEU A 93 6.56 15.33 4.07
C LEU A 93 6.46 15.83 5.53
N PRO A 94 5.32 15.59 6.22
CA PRO A 94 5.25 15.77 7.66
C PRO A 94 6.05 14.67 8.35
N GLU A 95 6.10 14.70 9.68
CA GLU A 95 6.54 13.54 10.44
C GLU A 95 5.45 12.44 10.40
N PHE A 96 5.85 11.22 10.06
CA PHE A 96 4.95 10.06 10.02
C PHE A 96 5.72 8.77 10.26
N THR A 97 5.01 7.71 10.58
CA THR A 97 5.57 6.35 10.64
C THR A 97 4.96 5.54 9.51
N ILE A 98 5.78 4.84 8.72
CA ILE A 98 5.27 3.80 7.83
C ILE A 98 5.32 2.47 8.56
N TYR A 99 4.16 1.84 8.70
CA TYR A 99 4.05 0.48 9.19
C TYR A 99 4.04 -0.44 7.98
N THR A 100 5.05 -1.29 7.87
CA THR A 100 5.23 -2.26 6.79
C THR A 100 4.91 -3.65 7.32
N LEU A 101 3.85 -4.24 6.81
CA LEU A 101 3.51 -5.64 6.99
C LEU A 101 4.32 -6.48 5.99
N ILE A 102 5.10 -7.41 6.51
CA ILE A 102 5.83 -8.41 5.74
C ILE A 102 5.00 -9.69 5.78
N VAL A 103 4.56 -10.12 4.60
CA VAL A 103 3.81 -11.37 4.45
C VAL A 103 4.78 -12.43 3.92
N PRO A 104 5.11 -13.48 4.69
CA PRO A 104 6.00 -14.54 4.24
C PRO A 104 5.32 -15.47 3.23
N HIS A 105 6.14 -16.30 2.57
CA HIS A 105 5.63 -17.26 1.58
C HIS A 105 4.78 -18.33 2.26
N ASP A 106 3.46 -18.22 2.17
CA ASP A 106 2.51 -19.28 2.56
C ASP A 106 1.80 -19.85 1.31
N LYS A 107 1.48 -21.16 1.35
CA LYS A 107 0.79 -21.91 0.30
C LYS A 107 -0.68 -21.51 0.14
N ASN A 108 -1.25 -20.79 1.10
CA ASN A 108 -2.68 -20.50 1.14
C ASN A 108 -3.16 -19.35 0.22
N HIS A 109 -2.32 -18.84 -0.70
CA HIS A 109 -2.66 -17.80 -1.69
C HIS A 109 -3.30 -16.51 -1.12
N LYS A 110 -3.13 -16.22 0.18
CA LYS A 110 -3.74 -15.06 0.85
C LYS A 110 -3.01 -13.73 0.58
N TYR A 111 -1.94 -13.78 -0.19
CA TYR A 111 -1.16 -12.64 -0.67
C TYR A 111 -0.74 -12.91 -2.11
N GLY A 112 -0.35 -11.86 -2.82
CA GLY A 112 0.17 -12.03 -4.16
C GLY A 112 0.39 -10.72 -4.88
N THR A 113 0.63 -10.86 -6.19
CA THR A 113 0.89 -9.75 -7.09
C THR A 113 -0.20 -9.68 -8.16
N LEU A 114 -0.84 -8.51 -8.26
CA LEU A 114 -1.81 -8.19 -9.30
C LEU A 114 -1.14 -7.30 -10.37
N PRO A 115 -1.20 -7.66 -11.66
CA PRO A 115 -0.83 -6.76 -12.72
C PRO A 115 -1.89 -5.65 -12.86
N LEU A 116 -1.46 -4.40 -13.01
CA LEU A 116 -2.33 -3.21 -13.06
C LEU A 116 -3.32 -3.14 -14.25
N LYS A 117 -3.29 -4.12 -15.16
CA LYS A 117 -4.10 -4.15 -16.39
C LYS A 117 -4.97 -5.39 -16.57
N ARG A 118 -4.99 -6.35 -15.64
CA ARG A 118 -5.97 -7.45 -15.77
C ARG A 118 -7.30 -7.02 -15.18
N ASN A 119 -8.34 -7.07 -16.01
CA ASN A 119 -9.69 -7.30 -15.53
C ASN A 119 -9.59 -8.56 -14.64
N ILE A 120 -9.92 -8.45 -13.36
CA ILE A 120 -9.92 -9.60 -12.43
C ILE A 120 -10.87 -10.72 -12.93
N TRP A 121 -11.69 -10.42 -13.95
CA TRP A 121 -12.69 -11.28 -14.58
C TRP A 121 -12.23 -12.21 -15.73
N ASN A 122 -10.94 -12.50 -15.93
CA ASN A 122 -10.61 -13.62 -16.82
C ASN A 122 -10.96 -14.95 -16.13
N ARG A 123 -12.22 -15.36 -16.32
CA ARG A 123 -12.97 -16.47 -15.74
C ARG A 123 -12.41 -17.89 -15.99
N SER A 124 -11.15 -18.05 -16.38
CA SER A 124 -10.58 -19.38 -16.68
C SER A 124 -9.65 -19.96 -15.60
N THR A 125 -9.37 -19.24 -14.51
CA THR A 125 -8.65 -19.80 -13.35
C THR A 125 -9.50 -19.72 -12.09
N LYS A 126 -10.18 -20.82 -11.76
CA LYS A 126 -10.83 -21.02 -10.45
C LYS A 126 -9.77 -21.05 -9.35
N SER A 127 -9.75 -20.02 -8.52
CA SER A 127 -9.73 -20.07 -7.04
C SER A 127 -9.36 -18.69 -6.49
N PHE A 128 -10.26 -18.11 -5.68
CA PHE A 128 -10.03 -16.99 -4.76
C PHE A 128 -9.07 -15.89 -5.22
N GLN A 129 -9.48 -15.07 -6.20
CA GLN A 129 -8.96 -13.70 -6.27
C GLN A 129 -9.91 -12.81 -5.45
N PRO A 130 -9.44 -12.13 -4.38
CA PRO A 130 -10.30 -11.21 -3.66
C PRO A 130 -10.73 -10.11 -4.62
N LEU A 131 -12.04 -9.98 -4.84
CA LEU A 131 -12.64 -8.98 -5.75
C LEU A 131 -12.14 -7.56 -5.39
N GLN A 132 -11.88 -7.31 -4.11
CA GLN A 132 -11.37 -6.05 -3.58
C GLN A 132 -10.44 -6.31 -2.37
N PRO A 133 -9.13 -6.50 -2.58
CA PRO A 133 -8.22 -6.69 -1.46
C PRO A 133 -8.23 -5.45 -0.55
N LYS A 134 -8.41 -5.67 0.75
CA LYS A 134 -8.42 -4.60 1.77
C LYS A 134 -7.06 -3.91 1.88
N TYR A 135 -5.99 -4.69 1.76
CA TYR A 135 -4.62 -4.21 1.93
C TYR A 135 -3.87 -4.34 0.60
N ILE A 136 -3.39 -3.21 0.10
CA ILE A 136 -2.63 -3.13 -1.15
C ILE A 136 -1.46 -2.15 -1.03
N SER A 137 -0.37 -2.46 -1.73
CA SER A 137 0.72 -1.53 -1.97
C SER A 137 1.22 -1.64 -3.39
N LEU A 138 1.61 -0.51 -3.96
CA LEU A 138 2.25 -0.50 -5.28
C LEU A 138 3.73 -0.84 -5.13
N TYR A 139 4.26 -1.57 -6.10
CA TYR A 139 5.66 -1.95 -6.21
C TYR A 139 6.17 -1.55 -7.61
N SER A 140 7.28 -0.83 -7.70
CA SER A 140 7.89 -0.45 -8.99
C SER A 140 9.23 -1.14 -9.18
N LYS A 141 9.45 -1.80 -10.31
CA LYS A 141 10.78 -2.33 -10.67
C LYS A 141 11.78 -1.23 -11.00
N GLU A 142 11.28 -0.10 -11.52
CA GLU A 142 12.13 1.02 -11.91
C GLU A 142 11.45 2.35 -11.63
N GLY A 143 12.26 3.31 -11.18
CA GLY A 143 11.89 4.71 -11.06
C GLY A 143 11.20 5.08 -9.75
N ARG A 144 11.19 6.39 -9.48
CA ARG A 144 10.60 7.02 -8.30
C ARG A 144 9.67 8.14 -8.74
N GLY A 145 8.50 8.25 -8.13
CA GLY A 145 7.54 9.29 -8.48
C GLY A 145 6.18 9.15 -7.80
N PRO A 146 5.39 10.23 -7.75
CA PRO A 146 4.13 10.23 -7.02
C PRO A 146 3.03 9.46 -7.76
N ILE A 147 2.69 8.27 -7.26
CA ILE A 147 1.61 7.42 -7.79
C ILE A 147 0.68 6.96 -6.68
N PHE A 148 -0.63 7.03 -6.94
CA PHE A 148 -1.63 6.52 -6.00
C PHE A 148 -2.35 5.31 -6.58
N PRO A 149 -2.58 4.25 -5.78
CA PRO A 149 -3.50 3.20 -6.18
C PRO A 149 -4.94 3.74 -6.17
N LYS A 150 -5.72 3.37 -7.19
CA LYS A 150 -7.16 3.63 -7.28
C LYS A 150 -7.87 2.32 -7.58
N GLN A 151 -8.60 1.82 -6.59
CA GLN A 151 -9.51 0.68 -6.75
C GLN A 151 -10.83 1.14 -7.40
N LYS A 152 -11.29 0.43 -8.42
CA LYS A 152 -12.59 0.58 -9.09
C LYS A 152 -13.04 -0.77 -9.61
N ASN A 153 -14.28 -1.21 -9.34
CA ASN A 153 -14.97 -2.36 -9.95
C ASN A 153 -13.98 -3.47 -10.39
N ASP A 154 -13.35 -4.10 -9.41
CA ASP A 154 -12.45 -5.24 -9.60
C ASP A 154 -11.20 -4.93 -10.44
N GLN A 155 -10.71 -3.68 -10.40
CA GLN A 155 -9.45 -3.26 -11.01
C GLN A 155 -8.70 -2.30 -10.09
N ILE A 156 -7.38 -2.41 -10.13
CA ILE A 156 -6.47 -1.46 -9.48
C ILE A 156 -5.76 -0.67 -10.57
N LYS A 157 -6.00 0.64 -10.61
CA LYS A 157 -5.39 1.57 -11.56
C LYS A 157 -4.41 2.49 -10.85
N ILE A 158 -3.35 2.89 -11.53
CA ILE A 158 -2.53 4.02 -11.06
C ILE A 158 -3.27 5.32 -11.33
N LYS A 159 -3.31 6.19 -10.33
CA LYS A 159 -3.79 7.56 -10.43
C LYS A 159 -2.62 8.51 -10.20
N TYR A 160 -2.44 9.42 -11.15
CA TYR A 160 -1.60 10.60 -10.99
C TYR A 160 -2.50 11.76 -10.54
N LEU A 161 -2.14 12.44 -9.46
CA LEU A 161 -2.85 13.65 -9.03
C LEU A 161 -2.29 14.86 -9.76
N LYS A 162 -3.19 15.72 -10.27
CA LYS A 162 -2.81 17.00 -10.86
C LYS A 162 -2.29 17.90 -9.75
N CYS A 163 -1.16 18.56 -10.00
CA CYS A 163 -0.62 19.58 -9.12
C CYS A 163 -0.93 20.95 -9.70
N CYS A 164 -1.49 21.84 -8.87
CA CYS A 164 -1.78 23.22 -9.25
C CYS A 164 -0.54 24.12 -9.21
N ASN A 165 0.56 23.69 -8.59
CA ASN A 165 1.82 24.42 -8.55
C ASN A 165 2.71 24.03 -9.76
N LYS A 166 2.96 25.00 -10.65
CA LYS A 166 3.78 24.83 -11.87
C LYS A 166 5.25 24.56 -11.55
N ASP A 167 5.75 25.09 -10.45
CA ASP A 167 7.14 24.94 -10.02
C ASP A 167 7.37 23.79 -9.03
N CYS A 168 6.36 22.92 -8.86
CA CYS A 168 6.44 21.77 -7.99
C CYS A 168 7.53 20.80 -8.45
N SER A 169 8.64 20.75 -7.71
CA SER A 169 9.76 19.85 -7.95
C SER A 169 9.36 18.37 -7.94
N ILE A 170 8.35 17.97 -7.15
CA ILE A 170 7.79 16.61 -7.15
C ILE A 170 7.15 16.27 -8.51
N CYS A 171 6.52 17.24 -9.18
CA CYS A 171 5.89 17.05 -10.49
C CYS A 171 6.89 17.11 -11.64
N LYS A 172 8.07 17.69 -11.41
CA LYS A 172 9.18 17.67 -12.36
C LYS A 172 9.82 16.27 -12.45
N ASN A 173 9.65 15.42 -11.43
CA ASN A 173 10.07 14.03 -11.49
C ASN A 173 9.29 13.26 -12.58
N LYS A 174 10.00 12.40 -13.32
CA LYS A 174 9.45 11.66 -14.46
C LYS A 174 8.22 10.83 -14.05
N LYS A 175 7.19 10.82 -14.90
CA LYS A 175 6.08 9.87 -14.78
C LYS A 175 6.63 8.45 -14.88
N LEU A 176 6.26 7.62 -13.91
CA LEU A 176 6.63 6.22 -13.90
C LEU A 176 5.96 5.47 -15.05
N SER A 177 6.70 4.54 -15.66
CA SER A 177 6.13 3.64 -16.65
C SER A 177 5.21 2.65 -15.94
N VAL A 178 3.92 2.65 -16.32
CA VAL A 178 2.92 1.72 -15.78
C VAL A 178 3.30 0.25 -16.01
N LYS A 179 4.12 -0.04 -17.03
CA LYS A 179 4.57 -1.40 -17.36
C LYS A 179 5.48 -2.01 -16.27
N ASN A 180 6.13 -1.17 -15.47
CA ASN A 180 7.09 -1.60 -14.45
C ASN A 180 6.48 -1.58 -13.05
N ILE A 181 5.17 -1.36 -12.94
CA ILE A 181 4.49 -1.27 -11.65
C ILE A 181 3.56 -2.47 -11.47
N GLU A 182 3.68 -3.09 -10.31
CA GLU A 182 2.88 -4.19 -9.82
C GLU A 182 2.09 -3.73 -8.59
N CYS A 183 0.97 -4.40 -8.30
CA CYS A 183 0.26 -4.20 -7.05
C CYS A 183 0.41 -5.44 -6.18
N LYS A 184 1.06 -5.31 -5.03
CA LYS A 184 1.07 -6.35 -4.01
C LYS A 184 -0.21 -6.24 -3.20
N PHE A 185 -0.79 -7.36 -2.82
CA PHE A 185 -2.01 -7.39 -2.00
C PHE A 185 -1.90 -8.40 -0.88
N PHE A 186 -2.64 -8.14 0.18
CA PHE A 186 -2.88 -9.06 1.27
C PHE A 186 -4.38 -9.10 1.58
N TYR A 187 -4.91 -10.31 1.70
CA TYR A 187 -6.30 -10.56 2.02
C TYR A 187 -6.38 -11.47 3.25
N PRO A 188 -6.52 -10.90 4.45
CA PRO A 188 -6.82 -11.68 5.63
C PRO A 188 -8.25 -12.19 5.46
N CYS A 189 -8.39 -13.47 5.08
CA CYS A 189 -9.70 -14.09 4.95
C CYS A 189 -10.44 -13.98 6.29
N ILE A 190 -11.55 -13.27 6.31
CA ILE A 190 -12.56 -13.45 7.35
C ILE A 190 -13.34 -14.67 6.87
N SER A 191 -13.12 -15.86 7.45
CA SER A 191 -14.07 -16.94 7.19
C SER A 191 -15.45 -16.45 7.65
N LEU A 192 -16.39 -16.43 6.72
CA LEU A 192 -17.81 -16.15 6.94
C LEU A 192 -18.51 -17.33 7.63
N ASP A 193 -17.81 -18.47 7.76
CA ASP A 193 -18.36 -19.73 8.27
C ASP A 193 -18.74 -19.72 9.77
N LYS A 194 -18.57 -18.59 10.47
CA LYS A 194 -18.99 -18.43 11.88
C LYS A 194 -20.24 -17.56 12.07
N LEU A 195 -20.84 -17.01 11.01
CA LEU A 195 -22.10 -16.25 11.15
C LEU A 195 -23.35 -17.15 11.12
N ASP A 196 -23.22 -18.39 10.65
CA ASP A 196 -24.32 -19.35 10.51
C ASP A 196 -24.16 -20.57 11.42
N SER A 197 -23.68 -20.38 12.65
CA SER A 197 -23.85 -21.44 13.67
C SER A 197 -25.28 -21.34 14.21
N PRO A 198 -26.20 -22.28 13.89
CA PRO A 198 -27.49 -22.30 14.55
C PRO A 198 -27.23 -22.52 16.04
N VAL A 199 -27.76 -21.63 16.87
CA VAL A 199 -27.86 -21.87 18.31
C VAL A 199 -28.55 -23.23 18.49
N PRO A 200 -27.94 -24.21 19.17
CA PRO A 200 -28.65 -25.42 19.52
C PRO A 200 -29.79 -25.02 20.46
N LEU A 201 -31.02 -25.21 20.01
CA LEU A 201 -32.14 -25.37 20.92
C LEU A 201 -32.05 -26.80 21.45
N GLU A 202 -31.47 -26.96 22.64
CA GLU A 202 -31.85 -27.93 23.67
C GLU A 202 -31.10 -27.64 24.97
#